data_AF-I5ASA0-F1
#
_entry.id   AF-I5ASA0-F1
#
_cell.length_a   1.000
_cell.length_b   1.000
_cell.length_c   1.000
_cell.angle_alpha   90.00
_cell.angle_beta   90.00
_cell.angle_gamma   90.00
#
_symmetry.space_group_name_H-M   'P 1'
#
loop_
_entity.id
_entity.type
_entity.pdbx_description
1 polymer ?
#
loop_
_entity_poly.entity_id
_entity_poly.type
_entity_poly.pdbx_seq_one_letter_code
_entity_poly.pdbx_strand_id
1 'polypeptide(L)'
;MQRCNRCKMDIQGYKKSCPLCGGALTGEGEEPAYPTIKRKIMTRALVVRISAFVTIAFIVIMMLLNSATNGKIEWIPLAVISSLVCFADICLTVYFRSNPIKTVTWQMIVGMILSVLVDYYTGWHGWSVIWVLPCVFVVMLITTLSIGFGLRMSLRDFVLYLLLETLLSLIQIPLIKTGINRFPMPAMWGEAAVILFFVGIVLFRWRDFKSASDRYFNI
;
A
#
# COMPACT_ATOMS: atom_id res chain seq x y z
N MET A 1 -17.39 -35.81 -22.59
CA MET A 1 -18.45 -34.79 -22.64
C MET A 1 -19.73 -35.38 -22.05
N GLN A 2 -20.53 -34.60 -21.32
CA GLN A 2 -21.80 -35.10 -20.75
C GLN A 2 -22.96 -34.82 -21.71
N ARG A 3 -23.85 -35.77 -21.94
CA ARG A 3 -25.01 -35.57 -22.83
C ARG A 3 -26.31 -35.50 -22.04
N CYS A 4 -27.21 -34.62 -22.48
CA CYS A 4 -28.52 -34.44 -21.90
C CYS A 4 -29.57 -35.29 -22.62
N ASN A 5 -30.25 -36.22 -21.92
CA ASN A 5 -31.24 -37.09 -22.56
C ASN A 5 -32.52 -36.34 -23.02
N ARG A 6 -32.89 -35.24 -22.35
CA ARG A 6 -34.08 -34.45 -22.69
C ARG A 6 -33.86 -33.48 -23.85
N CYS A 7 -32.74 -32.77 -23.80
CA CYS A 7 -32.41 -31.70 -24.73
C CYS A 7 -31.43 -32.12 -25.83
N LYS A 8 -30.91 -33.35 -25.76
CA LYS A 8 -29.98 -34.00 -26.70
C LYS A 8 -28.66 -33.26 -26.95
N MET A 9 -28.40 -32.19 -26.20
CA MET A 9 -27.19 -31.37 -26.28
C MET A 9 -26.04 -31.97 -25.48
N ASP A 10 -24.84 -31.74 -26.00
CA ASP A 10 -23.58 -32.09 -25.35
C ASP A 10 -23.10 -30.92 -24.49
N ILE A 11 -22.70 -31.24 -23.27
CA ILE A 11 -22.31 -30.30 -22.21
C ILE A 11 -20.86 -30.59 -21.87
N GLN A 12 -20.04 -29.55 -21.95
CA GLN A 12 -18.64 -29.58 -21.55
C GLN A 12 -18.48 -29.32 -20.05
N GLY A 13 -17.49 -29.99 -19.46
CA GLY A 13 -17.19 -29.94 -18.04
C GLY A 13 -17.97 -30.93 -17.19
N TYR A 14 -17.65 -30.97 -15.90
CA TYR A 14 -18.37 -31.75 -14.90
C TYR A 14 -19.55 -30.95 -14.33
N LYS A 15 -20.78 -31.25 -14.76
CA LYS A 15 -22.02 -30.64 -14.24
C LYS A 15 -22.95 -31.71 -13.68
N LYS A 16 -23.73 -31.34 -12.66
CA LYS A 16 -24.69 -32.24 -11.99
C LYS A 16 -26.02 -32.37 -12.74
N SER A 17 -26.39 -31.37 -13.52
CA SER A 17 -27.65 -31.32 -14.27
C SER A 17 -27.51 -30.41 -15.49
N CYS A 18 -28.41 -30.59 -16.47
CA CYS A 18 -28.44 -29.71 -17.64
C CYS A 18 -28.84 -28.28 -17.22
N PRO A 19 -28.04 -27.24 -17.51
CA PRO A 19 -28.36 -25.87 -17.14
C PRO A 19 -29.53 -25.28 -17.93
N LEU A 20 -29.91 -25.89 -19.05
CA LEU A 20 -30.98 -25.41 -19.92
C LEU A 20 -32.35 -25.98 -19.56
N CYS A 21 -32.42 -27.28 -19.27
CA CYS A 21 -33.69 -27.97 -19.05
C CYS A 21 -33.80 -28.71 -17.71
N GLY A 22 -32.75 -28.67 -16.87
CA GLY A 22 -32.71 -29.36 -15.58
C GLY A 22 -32.65 -30.89 -15.66
N GLY A 23 -32.55 -31.47 -16.85
CA GLY A 23 -32.54 -32.92 -17.06
C GLY A 23 -31.27 -33.60 -16.54
N ALA A 24 -31.39 -34.90 -16.27
CA ALA A 24 -30.26 -35.76 -15.93
C ALA A 24 -29.27 -35.89 -17.10
N LEU A 25 -27.99 -35.94 -16.75
CA LEU A 25 -26.87 -36.04 -17.69
C LEU A 25 -26.30 -37.46 -17.68
N THR A 26 -25.90 -37.95 -18.84
CA THR A 26 -25.28 -39.27 -19.05
C THR A 26 -23.88 -39.09 -19.65
N GLY A 27 -22.92 -39.89 -19.20
CA GLY A 27 -21.52 -39.84 -19.62
C GLY A 27 -20.56 -39.25 -18.58
N GLU A 28 -19.27 -39.50 -18.77
CA GLU A 28 -18.20 -38.99 -17.91
C GLU A 28 -17.90 -37.52 -18.22
N GLY A 29 -17.82 -36.70 -17.16
CA GLY A 29 -17.53 -35.28 -17.26
C GLY A 29 -16.06 -35.04 -17.58
N GLU A 30 -15.80 -34.24 -18.61
CA GLU A 30 -14.46 -33.77 -18.95
C GLU A 30 -14.04 -32.59 -18.09
N GLU A 31 -12.77 -32.19 -18.18
CA GLU A 31 -12.30 -30.96 -17.57
C GLU A 31 -13.12 -29.76 -18.09
N PRO A 32 -13.48 -28.81 -17.21
CA PRO A 32 -14.25 -27.65 -17.61
C PRO A 32 -13.46 -26.79 -18.59
N ALA A 33 -14.13 -26.34 -19.67
CA ALA A 33 -13.55 -25.44 -20.68
C ALA A 33 -13.05 -24.10 -20.11
N TYR A 34 -13.51 -23.73 -18.91
CA TYR A 34 -13.10 -22.53 -18.20
C TYR A 34 -12.37 -22.88 -16.90
N PRO A 35 -11.25 -22.20 -16.61
CA PRO A 35 -10.55 -22.40 -15.35
C PRO A 35 -11.46 -22.03 -14.17
N THR A 36 -11.49 -22.87 -13.14
CA THR A 36 -12.19 -22.56 -11.91
C THR A 36 -11.45 -21.44 -11.19
N ILE A 37 -12.08 -20.27 -11.10
CA ILE A 37 -11.51 -19.13 -10.38
C ILE A 37 -11.49 -19.50 -8.89
N LYS A 38 -10.30 -19.81 -8.35
CA LYS A 38 -10.12 -20.03 -6.91
C LYS A 38 -10.56 -18.77 -6.16
N ARG A 39 -11.55 -18.91 -5.28
CA ARG A 39 -12.01 -17.81 -4.42
C ARG A 39 -10.83 -17.39 -3.54
N LYS A 40 -10.46 -16.10 -3.57
CA LYS A 40 -9.38 -15.59 -2.71
C LYS A 40 -9.74 -15.83 -1.23
N ILE A 41 -8.81 -16.42 -0.48
CA ILE A 41 -8.98 -16.79 0.94
C ILE A 41 -9.26 -15.54 1.79
N MET A 42 -8.60 -14.41 1.50
CA MET A 42 -8.91 -13.12 2.11
C MET A 42 -9.84 -12.30 1.22
N THR A 43 -11.10 -12.20 1.64
CA THR A 43 -12.04 -11.24 1.06
C THR A 43 -11.82 -9.86 1.67
N ARG A 44 -12.01 -8.79 0.90
CA ARG A 44 -11.85 -7.40 1.39
C ARG A 44 -12.70 -7.10 2.63
N ALA A 45 -13.91 -7.63 2.66
CA ALA A 45 -14.80 -7.54 3.83
C ALA A 45 -14.18 -8.17 5.08
N LEU A 46 -13.40 -9.25 4.92
CA LEU A 46 -12.69 -9.89 6.03
C LEU A 46 -11.54 -9.01 6.54
N VAL A 47 -10.79 -8.34 5.65
CA VAL A 47 -9.76 -7.37 6.05
C VAL A 47 -10.36 -6.23 6.87
N VAL A 48 -11.44 -5.61 6.38
CA VAL A 48 -12.10 -4.50 7.08
C VAL A 48 -12.67 -4.94 8.44
N ARG A 49 -13.27 -6.13 8.51
CA ARG A 49 -13.80 -6.69 9.77
C ARG A 49 -12.70 -6.94 10.79
N ILE A 50 -11.57 -7.53 10.37
CA ILE A 50 -10.43 -7.77 11.26
C ILE A 50 -9.85 -6.44 11.74
N SER A 51 -9.61 -5.48 10.83
CA SER A 51 -9.08 -4.17 11.21
C SER A 51 -10.03 -3.44 12.16
N ALA A 52 -11.35 -3.49 11.93
CA ALA A 52 -12.34 -2.88 12.81
C ALA A 52 -12.29 -3.50 14.21
N PHE A 53 -12.23 -4.83 14.29
CA PHE A 53 -12.12 -5.53 15.57
C PHE A 53 -10.85 -5.14 16.33
N VAL A 54 -9.70 -5.10 15.66
CA VAL A 54 -8.42 -4.70 16.27
C VAL A 54 -8.47 -3.26 16.77
N THR A 55 -9.01 -2.33 15.98
CA THR A 55 -9.14 -0.92 16.38
C THR A 55 -10.08 -0.77 17.57
N ILE A 56 -11.24 -1.43 17.57
CA ILE A 56 -12.18 -1.39 18.69
C ILE A 56 -11.54 -1.97 19.95
N ALA A 57 -10.88 -3.13 19.85
CA ALA A 57 -10.18 -3.75 20.97
C ALA A 57 -9.09 -2.83 21.54
N PHE A 58 -8.29 -2.20 20.68
CA PHE A 58 -7.26 -1.24 21.09
C PHE A 58 -7.86 -0.03 21.83
N ILE A 59 -8.94 0.54 21.29
CA ILE A 59 -9.64 1.67 21.92
C ILE A 59 -10.19 1.29 23.30
N VAL A 60 -10.80 0.10 23.43
CA VAL A 60 -11.29 -0.40 24.73
C VAL A 60 -10.14 -0.54 25.73
N ILE A 61 -9.00 -1.11 25.32
CA ILE A 61 -7.82 -1.25 26.19
C ILE A 61 -7.30 0.13 26.62
N MET A 62 -7.19 1.08 25.69
CA MET A 62 -6.73 2.44 25.99
C MET A 62 -7.68 3.17 26.95
N MET A 63 -9.00 3.02 26.79
CA MET A 63 -9.98 3.58 27.72
C MET A 63 -9.88 2.95 29.11
N LEU A 64 -9.70 1.64 29.21
CA LEU A 64 -9.49 0.95 30.49
C LEU A 64 -8.21 1.44 31.18
N LEU A 65 -7.12 1.60 30.43
CA LEU A 65 -5.86 2.15 30.95
C LEU A 65 -6.02 3.58 31.45
N ASN A 66 -6.79 4.41 30.72
CA ASN A 66 -7.05 5.79 31.12
C ASN A 66 -7.79 5.86 32.46
N SER A 67 -8.83 5.04 32.62
CA SER A 67 -9.59 4.93 33.86
C SER A 67 -8.76 4.35 35.00
N ALA A 68 -7.98 3.30 34.75
CA ALA A 68 -7.11 2.69 35.76
C ALA A 68 -6.01 3.64 36.26
N THR A 69 -5.58 4.56 35.40
CA THR A 69 -4.51 5.52 35.70
C THR A 69 -5.04 6.89 36.13
N ASN A 70 -6.37 7.04 36.34
CA ASN A 70 -7.04 8.31 36.62
C ASN A 70 -6.62 9.45 35.68
N GLY A 71 -6.40 9.15 34.41
CA GLY A 71 -6.03 10.17 33.41
C GLY A 71 -4.63 10.77 33.55
N LYS A 72 -3.71 10.19 34.33
CA LYS A 72 -2.32 10.70 34.41
C LYS A 72 -1.52 10.53 33.11
N ILE A 73 -2.03 9.76 32.15
CA ILE A 73 -1.36 9.50 30.87
C ILE A 73 -2.00 10.36 29.79
N GLU A 74 -1.37 11.50 29.51
CA GLU A 74 -1.89 12.53 28.60
C GLU A 74 -1.91 12.13 27.11
N TRP A 75 -1.15 11.09 26.72
CA TRP A 75 -1.05 10.64 25.32
C TRP A 75 -2.12 9.61 24.91
N ILE A 76 -2.96 9.12 25.84
CA ILE A 76 -4.03 8.17 25.52
C ILE A 76 -5.04 8.74 24.50
N PRO A 77 -5.55 9.98 24.62
CA PRO A 77 -6.45 10.55 23.62
C PRO A 77 -5.82 10.59 22.21
N LEU A 78 -4.54 10.93 22.12
CA LEU A 78 -3.79 10.91 20.85
C LEU A 78 -3.69 9.49 20.28
N ALA A 79 -3.43 8.49 21.13
CA ALA A 79 -3.41 7.09 20.72
C ALA A 79 -4.77 6.62 20.17
N VAL A 80 -5.87 6.98 20.82
CA VAL A 80 -7.24 6.67 20.35
C VAL A 80 -7.51 7.30 18.99
N ILE A 81 -7.24 8.61 18.83
CA ILE A 81 -7.43 9.32 17.55
C ILE A 81 -6.57 8.68 16.45
N SER A 82 -5.30 8.40 16.73
CA SER A 82 -4.40 7.77 15.74
C SER A 82 -4.91 6.40 15.27
N SER A 83 -5.50 5.61 16.17
CA SER A 83 -6.07 4.30 15.84
C SER A 83 -7.30 4.40 14.92
N LEU A 84 -8.13 5.43 15.10
CA LEU A 84 -9.27 5.71 14.23
C LEU A 84 -8.84 6.18 12.85
N VAL A 85 -7.82 7.05 12.79
CA VAL A 85 -7.23 7.50 11.52
C VAL A 85 -6.65 6.31 10.75
N CYS A 86 -5.91 5.43 11.43
CA CYS A 86 -5.36 4.21 10.82
C CYS A 86 -6.46 3.29 10.28
N PHE A 87 -7.57 3.13 11.01
CA PHE A 87 -8.71 2.35 10.53
C PHE A 87 -9.40 2.97 9.31
N ALA A 88 -9.61 4.30 9.34
CA ALA A 88 -10.17 5.03 8.21
C ALA A 88 -9.28 4.88 6.97
N ASP A 89 -7.96 4.91 7.16
CA ASP A 89 -7.00 4.73 6.09
C ASP A 89 -7.05 3.34 5.43
N ILE A 90 -7.18 2.28 6.26
CA ILE A 90 -7.41 0.92 5.75
C ILE A 90 -8.71 0.86 4.93
N CYS A 91 -9.77 1.50 5.41
CA CYS A 91 -11.05 1.53 4.70
C CYS A 91 -10.95 2.25 3.35
N LEU A 92 -10.28 3.41 3.31
CA LEU A 92 -10.04 4.17 2.09
C LEU A 92 -9.20 3.37 1.09
N THR A 93 -8.14 2.71 1.57
CA THR A 93 -7.27 1.86 0.76
C THR A 93 -8.04 0.71 0.11
N VAL A 94 -8.93 0.06 0.87
CA VAL A 94 -9.79 -1.02 0.36
C VAL A 94 -10.84 -0.51 -0.63
N TYR A 95 -11.36 0.69 -0.41
CA TYR A 95 -12.41 1.31 -1.22
C TYR A 95 -11.90 1.78 -2.60
N PHE A 96 -10.81 2.56 -2.63
CA PHE A 96 -10.35 3.24 -3.85
C PHE A 96 -9.79 2.31 -4.94
N ARG A 97 -9.62 1.01 -4.65
CA ARG A 97 -9.08 -0.01 -5.59
C ARG A 97 -7.82 0.45 -6.33
N SER A 98 -7.06 1.35 -5.74
CA SER A 98 -5.89 1.97 -6.36
C SER A 98 -4.67 1.07 -6.24
N ASN A 99 -3.66 1.35 -7.07
CA ASN A 99 -2.35 0.70 -6.95
C ASN A 99 -1.82 0.89 -5.51
N PRO A 100 -1.42 -0.19 -4.81
CA PRO A 100 -1.02 -0.12 -3.42
C PRO A 100 0.18 0.83 -3.22
N ILE A 101 1.12 0.82 -4.17
CA ILE A 101 2.26 1.74 -4.20
C ILE A 101 1.77 3.19 -4.24
N LYS A 102 0.87 3.53 -5.18
CA LYS A 102 0.30 4.89 -5.29
C LYS A 102 -0.38 5.35 -4.00
N THR A 103 -1.16 4.47 -3.36
CA THR A 103 -1.87 4.81 -2.13
C THR A 103 -0.88 5.11 -1.00
N VAL A 104 0.12 4.23 -0.80
CA VAL A 104 1.15 4.42 0.23
C VAL A 104 1.98 5.67 -0.04
N THR A 105 2.34 5.92 -1.31
CA THR A 105 3.05 7.14 -1.69
C THR A 105 2.28 8.39 -1.27
N TRP A 106 0.97 8.43 -1.53
CA TRP A 106 0.13 9.57 -1.16
C TRP A 106 -0.04 9.71 0.36
N GLN A 107 -0.24 8.62 1.10
CA GLN A 107 -0.33 8.63 2.56
C GLN A 107 0.94 9.22 3.19
N MET A 108 2.11 8.79 2.72
CA MET A 108 3.40 9.28 3.23
C MET A 108 3.61 10.76 2.90
N ILE A 109 3.24 11.21 1.70
CA ILE A 109 3.29 12.64 1.34
C ILE A 109 2.38 13.48 2.25
N VAL A 110 1.13 13.04 2.45
CA VAL A 110 0.20 13.72 3.37
C VAL A 110 0.74 13.73 4.80
N GLY A 111 1.32 12.61 5.26
CA GLY A 111 1.97 12.51 6.57
C GLY A 111 3.14 13.46 6.75
N MET A 112 3.99 13.62 5.73
CA MET A 112 5.09 14.61 5.75
C MET A 112 4.54 16.04 5.84
N ILE A 113 3.54 16.38 5.03
CA ILE A 113 2.91 17.72 5.06
C ILE A 113 2.31 18.01 6.43
N LEU A 114 1.55 17.06 7.00
CA LEU A 114 0.96 17.20 8.33
C LEU A 114 2.04 17.36 9.41
N SER A 115 3.15 16.62 9.32
CA SER A 115 4.25 16.71 10.27
C SER A 115 4.92 18.09 10.24
N VAL A 116 5.15 18.65 9.05
CA VAL A 116 5.69 20.01 8.89
C VAL A 116 4.70 21.05 9.40
N LEU A 117 3.40 20.89 9.14
CA LEU A 117 2.36 21.79 9.67
C LEU A 117 2.32 21.76 11.20
N VAL A 118 2.37 20.58 11.82
CA VAL A 118 2.40 20.44 13.27
C VAL A 118 3.65 21.09 13.85
N ASP A 119 4.83 20.87 13.25
CA ASP A 119 6.07 21.52 13.68
C ASP A 119 5.95 23.04 13.59
N TYR A 120 5.34 23.57 12.53
CA TYR A 120 5.08 25.00 12.37
C TYR A 120 4.14 25.55 13.45
N TYR A 121 2.99 24.93 13.67
CA TYR A 121 2.02 25.40 14.67
C TYR A 121 2.49 25.22 16.12
N THR A 122 3.41 24.29 16.37
CA THR A 122 4.00 24.08 17.70
C THR A 122 5.19 24.99 17.99
N GLY A 123 5.58 25.88 17.07
CA GLY A 123 6.65 26.87 17.29
C GLY A 123 7.98 26.58 16.59
N TRP A 124 7.96 25.76 15.54
CA TRP A 124 9.12 25.43 14.69
C TRP A 124 10.32 24.87 15.47
N HIS A 125 10.12 23.72 16.09
CA HIS A 125 11.16 23.00 16.81
C HIS A 125 12.14 22.28 15.85
N GLY A 126 11.74 22.09 14.59
CA GLY A 126 12.57 21.54 13.52
C GLY A 126 12.64 20.01 13.50
N TRP A 127 11.88 19.33 14.36
CA TRP A 127 11.88 17.86 14.46
C TRP A 127 11.36 17.20 13.17
N SER A 128 10.45 17.85 12.46
CA SER A 128 9.91 17.35 11.20
C SER A 128 10.99 17.28 10.10
N VAL A 129 11.84 18.30 10.04
CA VAL A 129 12.93 18.42 9.06
C VAL A 129 14.13 17.56 9.42
N ILE A 130 14.48 17.49 10.71
CA ILE A 130 15.64 16.74 11.18
C ILE A 130 15.39 15.23 11.12
N TRP A 131 14.19 14.78 11.51
CA TRP A 131 13.92 13.35 11.75
C TRP A 131 12.84 12.77 10.85
N VAL A 132 11.70 13.45 10.70
CA VAL A 132 10.55 12.84 10.01
C VAL A 132 10.80 12.71 8.52
N LEU A 133 11.11 13.82 7.85
CA LEU A 133 11.38 13.85 6.42
C LEU A 133 12.41 12.80 5.97
N PRO A 134 13.64 12.75 6.53
CA PRO A 134 14.63 11.76 6.10
C PRO A 134 14.19 10.31 6.34
N CYS A 135 13.60 10.04 7.50
CA CYS A 135 13.12 8.69 7.82
C CYS A 135 11.98 8.26 6.89
N VAL A 136 11.04 9.16 6.58
CA VAL A 136 9.92 8.84 5.69
C VAL A 136 10.40 8.52 4.28
N PHE A 137 11.35 9.26 3.72
CA PHE A 137 11.88 8.94 2.38
C PHE A 137 12.55 7.56 2.32
N VAL A 138 13.34 7.20 3.34
CA VAL A 138 13.96 5.86 3.42
C VAL A 138 12.89 4.77 3.58
N VAL A 139 11.87 5.01 4.42
CA VAL A 139 10.75 4.07 4.61
C VAL A 139 9.92 3.92 3.34
N MET A 140 9.67 5.00 2.60
CA MET A 140 8.99 4.98 1.30
C MET A 140 9.73 4.09 0.32
N LEU A 141 11.05 4.28 0.17
CA LEU A 141 11.89 3.45 -0.69
C LEU A 141 11.75 1.95 -0.34
N ILE A 142 11.93 1.61 0.94
CA ILE A 142 11.85 0.22 1.41
C ILE A 142 10.45 -0.35 1.18
N THR A 143 9.41 0.44 1.40
CA THR A 143 8.03 -0.01 1.25
C THR A 143 7.66 -0.23 -0.20
N THR A 144 8.06 0.68 -1.10
CA THR A 144 7.86 0.54 -2.55
C THR A 144 8.55 -0.71 -3.08
N LEU A 145 9.78 -1.00 -2.63
CA LEU A 145 10.47 -2.24 -2.95
C LEU A 145 9.76 -3.47 -2.38
N SER A 146 9.38 -3.44 -1.11
CA SER A 146 8.71 -4.56 -0.43
C SER A 146 7.39 -4.91 -1.11
N ILE A 147 6.61 -3.91 -1.50
CA ILE A 147 5.35 -4.08 -2.23
C ILE A 147 5.62 -4.62 -3.64
N GLY A 148 6.60 -4.05 -4.36
CA GLY A 148 6.98 -4.49 -5.70
C GLY A 148 7.42 -5.96 -5.73
N PHE A 149 8.28 -6.37 -4.80
CA PHE A 149 8.72 -7.75 -4.67
C PHE A 149 7.62 -8.69 -4.16
N GLY A 150 6.88 -8.28 -3.13
CA GLY A 150 5.81 -9.08 -2.52
C GLY A 150 4.65 -9.37 -3.48
N LEU A 151 4.31 -8.41 -4.34
CA LEU A 151 3.28 -8.58 -5.37
C LEU A 151 3.82 -9.14 -6.70
N ARG A 152 5.12 -9.46 -6.78
CA ARG A 152 5.82 -9.93 -7.99
C ARG A 152 5.57 -9.01 -9.20
N MET A 153 5.55 -7.70 -8.96
CA MET A 153 5.40 -6.70 -10.00
C MET A 153 6.68 -6.61 -10.84
N SER A 154 6.54 -6.32 -12.13
CA SER A 154 7.72 -6.02 -12.93
C SER A 154 8.30 -4.68 -12.49
N LEU A 155 9.64 -4.52 -12.50
CA LEU A 155 10.24 -3.22 -12.14
C LEU A 155 9.68 -2.08 -12.98
N ARG A 156 9.33 -2.37 -14.24
CA ARG A 156 8.73 -1.40 -15.17
C ARG A 156 7.44 -0.76 -14.62
N ASP A 157 6.69 -1.48 -13.79
CA ASP A 157 5.42 -1.01 -13.24
C ASP A 157 5.62 -0.03 -12.08
N PHE A 158 6.78 -0.02 -11.41
CA PHE A 158 7.01 0.84 -10.25
C PHE A 158 8.28 1.69 -10.26
N VAL A 159 9.13 1.57 -11.28
CA VAL A 159 10.35 2.37 -11.41
C VAL A 159 10.07 3.88 -11.49
N LEU A 160 8.92 4.29 -12.04
CA LEU A 160 8.51 5.69 -12.05
C LEU A 160 8.13 6.21 -10.65
N TYR A 161 7.62 5.36 -9.75
CA TYR A 161 7.42 5.76 -8.35
C TYR A 161 8.76 5.92 -7.64
N LEU A 162 9.74 5.05 -7.90
CA LEU A 162 11.10 5.23 -7.36
C LEU A 162 11.77 6.51 -7.88
N LEU A 163 11.56 6.85 -9.16
CA LEU A 163 12.01 8.14 -9.72
C LEU A 163 11.32 9.30 -8.99
N LEU A 164 10.01 9.23 -8.80
CA LEU A 164 9.25 10.26 -8.09
C LEU A 164 9.73 10.42 -6.63
N GLU A 165 9.95 9.31 -5.92
CA GLU A 165 10.48 9.31 -4.54
C GLU A 165 11.86 9.96 -4.50
N THR A 166 12.74 9.64 -5.45
CA THR A 166 14.07 10.25 -5.56
C THR A 166 13.98 11.75 -5.88
N LEU A 167 13.08 12.16 -6.78
CA LEU A 167 12.90 13.58 -7.09
C LEU A 167 12.32 14.36 -5.91
N LEU A 168 11.40 13.75 -5.16
CA LEU A 168 10.82 14.35 -3.96
C LEU A 168 11.85 14.44 -2.83
N SER A 169 12.74 13.44 -2.68
CA SER A 169 13.75 13.44 -1.62
C SER A 169 14.74 14.59 -1.77
N LEU A 170 15.03 15.03 -3.01
CA LEU A 170 15.86 16.20 -3.31
C LEU A 170 15.39 17.50 -2.64
N ILE A 171 14.13 17.57 -2.18
CA ILE A 171 13.64 18.70 -1.37
C ILE A 171 14.47 18.89 -0.10
N GLN A 172 15.13 17.85 0.42
CA GLN A 172 16.00 17.95 1.59
C GLN A 172 17.26 18.80 1.31
N ILE A 173 17.74 18.86 0.06
CA ILE A 173 18.94 19.62 -0.31
C ILE A 173 18.81 21.12 -0.01
N PRO A 174 17.77 21.85 -0.48
CA PRO A 174 17.59 23.24 -0.12
C PRO A 174 17.37 23.43 1.39
N LEU A 175 16.69 22.50 2.09
CA LEU A 175 16.51 22.58 3.55
C LEU A 175 17.83 22.48 4.32
N ILE A 176 18.79 21.71 3.81
CA ILE A 176 20.15 21.64 4.34
C ILE A 176 20.91 22.94 4.02
N LYS A 177 20.84 23.43 2.77
CA LYS A 177 21.59 24.62 2.33
C LYS A 177 21.15 25.92 3.02
N THR A 178 19.86 26.06 3.32
CA THR A 178 19.32 27.25 3.99
C THR A 178 19.58 27.27 5.49
N GLY A 179 20.17 26.21 6.06
CA GLY A 179 20.43 26.10 7.49
C GLY A 179 19.17 25.90 8.35
N ILE A 180 18.01 25.67 7.73
CA ILE A 180 16.76 25.34 8.44
C ILE A 180 16.92 24.02 9.20
N ASN A 181 17.64 23.06 8.60
CA ASN A 181 17.98 21.80 9.24
C ASN A 181 19.19 21.96 10.18
N ARG A 182 18.93 22.11 11.48
CA ARG A 182 19.98 22.26 12.51
C ARG A 182 20.89 21.04 12.65
N PHE A 183 20.40 19.84 12.29
CA PHE A 183 21.16 18.60 12.35
C PHE A 183 20.98 17.82 11.04
N PRO A 184 21.73 18.18 9.98
CA PRO A 184 21.48 17.69 8.62
C PRO A 184 21.95 16.26 8.37
N MET A 185 22.68 15.64 9.31
CA MET A 185 23.25 14.30 9.14
C MET A 185 22.22 13.25 8.68
N PRO A 186 21.05 13.07 9.33
CA PRO A 186 20.07 12.06 8.92
C PRO A 186 19.56 12.29 7.49
N ALA A 187 19.35 13.56 7.13
CA ALA A 187 18.96 13.96 5.78
C ALA A 187 20.03 13.66 4.74
N MET A 188 21.31 13.91 5.05
CA MET A 188 22.41 13.60 4.15
C MET A 188 22.54 12.09 3.90
N TRP A 189 22.50 11.27 4.95
CA TRP A 189 22.59 9.81 4.81
C TRP A 189 21.38 9.21 4.10
N GLY A 190 20.17 9.66 4.45
CA GLY A 190 18.94 9.21 3.80
C GLY A 190 18.91 9.56 2.32
N GLU A 191 19.26 10.81 1.98
CA GLU A 191 19.31 11.27 0.59
C GLU A 191 20.35 10.51 -0.23
N ALA A 192 21.56 10.33 0.32
CA ALA A 192 22.61 9.56 -0.34
C ALA A 192 22.16 8.11 -0.62
N ALA A 193 21.48 7.46 0.32
CA ALA A 193 20.98 6.10 0.14
C ALA A 193 19.93 6.01 -0.97
N VAL A 194 18.95 6.93 -1.00
CA VAL A 194 17.89 6.96 -2.02
C VAL A 194 18.48 7.21 -3.40
N ILE A 195 19.36 8.22 -3.55
CA ILE A 195 20.02 8.54 -4.82
C ILE A 195 20.87 7.37 -5.32
N LEU A 196 21.72 6.81 -4.45
CA LEU A 196 22.62 5.71 -4.83
C LEU A 196 21.82 4.48 -5.28
N PHE A 197 20.73 4.19 -4.58
CA PHE A 197 19.85 3.09 -4.95
C PHE A 197 19.18 3.32 -6.32
N PHE A 198 18.66 4.52 -6.56
CA PHE A 198 18.04 4.87 -7.84
C PHE A 198 19.05 4.84 -9.00
N VAL A 199 20.24 5.41 -8.81
CA VAL A 199 21.35 5.35 -9.78
C VAL A 199 21.72 3.90 -10.08
N GLY A 200 21.79 3.05 -9.05
CA GLY A 200 22.01 1.61 -9.22
C GLY A 200 20.97 0.97 -10.15
N ILE A 201 19.68 1.26 -9.95
CA ILE A 201 18.62 0.76 -10.82
C ILE A 201 18.79 1.25 -12.26
N VAL A 202 19.09 2.55 -12.45
CA VAL A 202 19.26 3.14 -13.77
C VAL A 202 20.44 2.49 -14.52
N LEU A 203 21.57 2.27 -13.85
CA LEU A 203 22.76 1.67 -14.45
C LEU A 203 22.59 0.18 -14.77
N PHE A 204 22.06 -0.61 -13.82
CA PHE A 204 21.95 -2.07 -14.00
C PHE A 204 20.70 -2.49 -14.79
N ARG A 205 19.63 -1.68 -14.77
CA ARG A 205 18.32 -2.02 -15.35
C ARG A 205 17.74 -0.93 -16.25
N TRP A 206 18.61 -0.25 -17.01
CA TRP A 206 18.25 0.79 -17.97
C TRP A 206 17.08 0.44 -18.90
N ARG A 207 17.05 -0.81 -19.41
CA ARG A 207 15.99 -1.28 -20.33
C ARG A 207 14.59 -1.22 -19.71
N ASP A 208 14.47 -1.53 -18.42
CA ASP A 208 13.19 -1.49 -17.71
C ASP A 208 12.75 -0.05 -17.46
N PHE A 209 13.70 0.81 -17.08
CA PHE A 209 13.44 2.25 -16.91
C PHE A 209 12.99 2.91 -18.21
N LYS A 210 13.76 2.72 -19.30
CA LYS A 210 13.44 3.29 -20.62
C LYS A 210 12.05 2.86 -21.07
N SER A 211 11.73 1.57 -20.96
CA SER A 211 10.43 1.08 -21.38
C SER A 211 9.26 1.57 -20.49
N ALA A 212 9.51 1.83 -19.20
CA ALA A 212 8.50 2.44 -18.34
C ALA A 212 8.25 3.90 -18.74
N SER A 213 9.34 4.65 -19.00
CA SER A 213 9.28 6.03 -19.46
C SER A 213 8.52 6.13 -20.78
N ASP A 214 8.86 5.29 -21.76
CA ASP A 214 8.19 5.24 -23.07
C ASP A 214 6.69 4.95 -22.94
N ARG A 215 6.27 4.13 -21.97
CA ARG A 215 4.84 3.82 -21.79
C ARG A 215 4.03 4.99 -21.24
N TYR A 216 4.64 5.83 -20.40
CA TYR A 216 3.94 6.91 -19.69
C TYR A 216 4.14 8.30 -20.33
N PHE A 217 5.26 8.52 -21.02
CA PHE A 217 5.63 9.82 -21.60
C PHE A 217 5.52 9.90 -23.13
N ASN A 218 5.28 8.78 -23.85
CA ASN A 218 4.95 8.87 -25.28
C ASN A 218 3.51 9.39 -25.46
N ILE A 219 3.42 10.71 -25.62
CA ILE A 219 2.46 11.39 -26.51
C ILE A 219 3.17 11.59 -27.85
#